data_AF-A0A2E7E6M5-F1
#
_entry.id   AF-A0A2E7E6M5-F1
#
_cell.length_a   1.000
_cell.length_b   1.000
_cell.length_c   1.000
_cell.angle_alpha   90.00
_cell.angle_beta   90.00
_cell.angle_gamma   90.00
#
_symmetry.space_group_name_H-M   'P 1'
#
loop_
_entity.id
_entity.type
_entity.pdbx_description
1 polymer ?
#
loop_
_entity_poly.entity_id
_entity_poly.type
_entity_poly.pdbx_seq_one_letter_code
_entity_poly.pdbx_strand_id
1 'polypeptide(L)'
;MKALLPRVPAALLLAGGIVLMQTHAMDYWSQYDQATGWLWSLVIEGAAIWLWSARNGFKNAIALLATLLALSAPLYQLAAPVLEDQRSSAQAADNLPERQLAITAQIASLEASLATYNQNSQTRGGWAARIDTAQQQLTAARNEHRQLLAEQATAQPADWQAWLQIGTQGLALIIIQCVIVLTTRTVFAPLPTAQQRTQTAAPAAGEHPGLGWAKVSRLFHLEKRHATPKNQRLSGVA
;
A
#
# COMPACT_ATOMS: atom_id res chain seq x y z
N MET A 1 -26.04 -13.34 27.21
CA MET A 1 -24.58 -13.16 27.42
C MET A 1 -23.72 -14.34 26.95
N LYS A 2 -24.06 -15.62 27.20
CA LYS A 2 -23.24 -16.79 26.76
C LYS A 2 -22.91 -16.86 25.25
N ALA A 3 -23.76 -16.28 24.38
CA ALA A 3 -23.53 -16.27 22.93
C ALA A 3 -22.52 -15.21 22.44
N LEU A 4 -22.18 -14.21 23.27
CA LEU A 4 -21.27 -13.11 22.92
C LEU A 4 -19.83 -13.36 23.38
N LEU A 5 -19.63 -14.19 24.41
CA LEU A 5 -18.32 -14.56 24.94
C LEU A 5 -17.32 -15.09 23.88
N PRO A 6 -17.70 -15.93 22.89
CA PRO A 6 -16.76 -16.38 21.86
C PRO A 6 -16.36 -15.30 20.84
N ARG A 7 -17.06 -14.15 20.82
CA ARG A 7 -16.74 -13.02 19.91
C ARG A 7 -15.82 -11.98 20.55
N VAL A 8 -15.56 -12.08 21.86
CA VAL A 8 -14.73 -11.13 22.60
C VAL A 8 -13.30 -11.05 22.03
N PRO A 9 -12.59 -12.16 21.76
CA PRO A 9 -11.25 -12.07 21.19
C PRO A 9 -11.22 -11.39 19.82
N ALA A 10 -12.22 -11.66 18.96
CA ALA A 10 -12.34 -11.04 17.65
C ALA A 10 -12.64 -9.53 17.75
N ALA A 11 -13.47 -9.12 18.72
CA ALA A 11 -13.77 -7.72 18.97
C ALA A 11 -12.54 -6.95 19.50
N LEU A 12 -11.73 -7.58 20.36
CA LEU A 12 -10.48 -6.98 20.84
C LEU A 12 -9.45 -6.84 19.71
N LEU A 13 -9.28 -7.86 18.87
CA LEU A 13 -8.41 -7.79 17.70
C LEU A 13 -8.88 -6.72 16.71
N LEU A 14 -10.19 -6.60 16.48
CA LEU A 14 -10.76 -5.56 15.63
C LEU A 14 -10.45 -4.17 16.18
N ALA A 15 -10.72 -3.94 17.47
CA ALA A 15 -10.44 -2.65 18.11
C ALA A 15 -8.94 -2.29 18.05
N GLY A 16 -8.06 -3.26 18.35
CA GLY A 16 -6.61 -3.06 18.28
C GLY A 16 -6.14 -2.71 16.86
N GLY A 17 -6.62 -3.43 15.84
CA GLY A 17 -6.30 -3.15 14.44
C GLY A 17 -6.78 -1.77 13.99
N ILE A 18 -8.02 -1.40 14.33
CA ILE A 18 -8.60 -0.09 14.00
C ILE A 18 -7.77 1.03 14.64
N VAL A 19 -7.44 0.93 15.92
CA VAL A 19 -6.66 1.98 16.62
C VAL A 19 -5.28 2.15 16.00
N LEU A 20 -4.61 1.03 15.69
CA LEU A 20 -3.29 1.06 15.07
C LEU A 20 -3.33 1.73 13.69
N MET A 21 -4.30 1.37 12.83
CA MET A 21 -4.47 2.01 11.52
C MET A 21 -4.91 3.48 11.64
N GLN A 22 -5.80 3.79 12.59
CA GLN A 22 -6.34 5.14 12.76
C GLN A 22 -5.30 6.15 13.18
N THR A 23 -4.30 5.75 13.97
CA THR A 23 -3.24 6.66 14.42
C THR A 23 -2.51 7.25 13.20
N HIS A 24 -2.15 6.40 12.25
CA HIS A 24 -1.46 6.81 11.02
C HIS A 24 -2.37 7.59 10.07
N ALA A 25 -3.62 7.15 9.93
CA ALA A 25 -4.57 7.79 9.03
C ALA A 25 -4.98 9.20 9.51
N MET A 26 -5.22 9.39 10.82
CA MET A 26 -5.52 10.71 11.38
C MET A 26 -4.38 11.70 11.17
N ASP A 27 -3.15 11.27 11.42
CA ASP A 27 -1.96 12.11 11.23
C ASP A 27 -1.83 12.52 9.74
N TYR A 28 -1.95 11.56 8.82
CA TYR A 28 -1.89 11.82 7.39
C TYR A 28 -2.94 12.83 6.91
N TRP A 29 -4.21 12.61 7.22
CA TRP A 29 -5.28 13.50 6.73
C TRP A 29 -5.23 14.89 7.36
N SER A 30 -4.75 14.99 8.61
CA SER A 30 -4.60 16.26 9.32
C SER A 30 -3.48 17.14 8.76
N GLN A 31 -2.53 16.56 8.00
CA GLN A 31 -1.52 17.34 7.28
C GLN A 31 -2.12 18.15 6.12
N TYR A 32 -3.20 17.67 5.50
CA TYR A 32 -3.86 18.35 4.38
C TYR A 32 -4.98 19.29 4.83
N ASP A 33 -5.70 18.91 5.90
CA ASP A 33 -6.72 19.75 6.52
C ASP A 33 -6.64 19.63 8.05
N GLN A 34 -6.10 20.66 8.69
CA GLN A 34 -5.92 20.68 10.14
C GLN A 34 -7.26 20.75 10.91
N ALA A 35 -8.32 21.28 10.30
CA ALA A 35 -9.61 21.45 10.98
C ALA A 35 -10.43 20.15 10.94
N THR A 36 -10.47 19.46 9.78
CA THR A 36 -11.35 18.29 9.59
C THR A 36 -10.66 17.02 9.12
N GLY A 37 -9.34 17.00 8.95
CA GLY A 37 -8.59 15.83 8.48
C GLY A 37 -8.80 14.56 9.32
N TRP A 38 -8.82 14.68 10.65
CA TRP A 38 -9.13 13.56 11.55
C TRP A 38 -10.53 12.96 11.29
N LEU A 39 -11.51 13.78 10.88
CA LEU A 39 -12.87 13.34 10.60
C LEU A 39 -12.93 12.51 9.32
N TRP A 40 -12.18 12.89 8.28
CA TRP A 40 -12.04 12.10 7.05
C TRP A 40 -11.55 10.69 7.37
N SER A 41 -10.54 10.58 8.22
CA SER A 41 -10.00 9.30 8.66
C SER A 41 -11.06 8.41 9.32
N LEU A 42 -11.85 8.97 10.24
CA LEU A 42 -12.92 8.24 10.93
C LEU A 42 -14.05 7.81 9.99
N VAL A 43 -14.44 8.69 9.07
CA VAL A 43 -15.52 8.41 8.11
C VAL A 43 -15.11 7.29 7.15
N ILE A 44 -13.87 7.31 6.65
CA ILE A 44 -13.36 6.27 5.73
C ILE A 44 -13.32 4.91 6.42
N GLU A 45 -12.77 4.82 7.63
CA GLU A 45 -12.69 3.57 8.39
C GLU A 45 -14.09 3.06 8.78
N GLY A 46 -14.96 3.95 9.27
CA GLY A 46 -16.34 3.62 9.59
C GLY A 46 -17.11 3.11 8.36
N ALA A 47 -16.91 3.73 7.21
CA ALA A 47 -17.49 3.28 5.95
C ALA A 47 -16.96 1.89 5.54
N ALA A 48 -15.66 1.63 5.68
CA ALA A 48 -15.07 0.33 5.38
C ALA A 48 -15.66 -0.78 6.26
N ILE A 49 -15.75 -0.57 7.57
CA ILE A 49 -16.34 -1.52 8.53
C ILE A 49 -17.81 -1.78 8.18
N TRP A 50 -18.58 -0.72 7.95
CA TRP A 50 -19.99 -0.84 7.59
C TRP A 50 -20.19 -1.62 6.29
N LEU A 51 -19.43 -1.30 5.24
CA LEU A 51 -19.51 -1.99 3.95
C LEU A 51 -19.13 -3.48 4.06
N TRP A 52 -18.06 -3.80 4.80
CA TRP A 52 -17.67 -5.21 5.05
C TRP A 52 -18.70 -5.97 5.88
N SER A 53 -19.41 -5.29 6.79
CA SER A 53 -20.49 -5.89 7.59
C SER A 53 -21.71 -6.29 6.76
N ALA A 54 -21.97 -5.57 5.65
CA ALA A 54 -23.17 -5.75 4.83
C ALA A 54 -23.16 -6.99 3.92
N ARG A 55 -22.01 -7.66 3.76
CA ARG A 55 -21.82 -8.95 3.03
C ARG A 55 -22.40 -9.03 1.60
N ASN A 56 -22.59 -7.90 0.92
CA ASN A 56 -23.12 -7.85 -0.45
C ASN A 56 -21.95 -7.71 -1.45
N GLY A 57 -21.97 -8.42 -2.57
CA GLY A 57 -20.92 -8.39 -3.60
C GLY A 57 -20.57 -6.97 -4.10
N PHE A 58 -21.57 -6.14 -4.41
CA PHE A 58 -21.35 -4.76 -4.83
C PHE A 58 -20.76 -3.91 -3.69
N LYS A 59 -21.31 -4.05 -2.47
CA LYS A 59 -20.78 -3.35 -1.30
C LYS A 59 -19.36 -3.80 -0.94
N ASN A 60 -19.01 -5.06 -1.18
CA ASN A 60 -17.66 -5.57 -0.98
C ASN A 60 -16.67 -4.94 -1.98
N ALA A 61 -17.08 -4.66 -3.23
CA ALA A 61 -16.23 -3.94 -4.17
C ALA A 61 -15.93 -2.51 -3.68
N ILE A 62 -16.94 -1.82 -3.16
CA ILE A 62 -16.75 -0.50 -2.54
C ILE A 62 -15.93 -0.62 -1.24
N ALA A 63 -16.14 -1.67 -0.45
CA ALA A 63 -15.37 -1.94 0.76
C ALA A 63 -13.88 -2.12 0.46
N LEU A 64 -13.54 -2.75 -0.66
CA LEU A 64 -12.16 -2.86 -1.13
C LEU A 64 -11.56 -1.49 -1.44
N LEU A 65 -12.30 -0.61 -2.14
CA LEU A 65 -11.83 0.77 -2.40
C LEU A 65 -11.65 1.56 -1.10
N ALA A 66 -12.59 1.46 -0.17
CA ALA A 66 -12.48 2.10 1.14
C ALA A 66 -11.28 1.55 1.95
N THR A 67 -11.02 0.24 1.84
CA THR A 67 -9.87 -0.42 2.48
C THR A 67 -8.54 0.04 1.85
N LEU A 68 -8.48 0.17 0.53
CA LEU A 68 -7.31 0.71 -0.17
C LEU A 68 -7.06 2.17 0.22
N LEU A 69 -8.13 2.96 0.37
CA LEU A 69 -8.04 4.35 0.81
C LEU A 69 -7.61 4.46 2.29
N ALA A 70 -8.06 3.54 3.16
CA ALA A 70 -7.59 3.47 4.54
C ALA A 70 -6.09 3.08 4.61
N LEU A 71 -5.63 2.22 3.71
CA LEU A 71 -4.23 1.79 3.63
C LEU A 71 -3.29 2.82 3.00
N SER A 72 -3.80 3.78 2.22
CA SER A 72 -2.92 4.72 1.49
C SER A 72 -2.07 5.57 2.43
N ALA A 73 -2.65 6.01 3.55
CA ALA A 73 -1.95 6.81 4.56
C ALA A 73 -0.77 6.07 5.22
N PRO A 74 -0.96 4.90 5.87
CA PRO A 74 0.15 4.19 6.50
C PRO A 74 1.18 3.68 5.48
N LEU A 75 0.76 3.29 4.27
CA LEU A 75 1.71 2.90 3.21
C LEU A 75 2.54 4.10 2.72
N TYR A 76 1.94 5.27 2.61
CA TYR A 76 2.67 6.49 2.24
C TYR A 76 3.69 6.87 3.31
N GLN A 77 3.29 6.92 4.58
CA GLN A 77 4.19 7.25 5.70
C GLN A 77 5.36 6.27 5.78
N LEU A 78 5.12 4.99 5.50
CA LEU A 78 6.16 3.98 5.45
C LEU A 78 7.17 4.21 4.31
N ALA A 79 6.70 4.61 3.14
CA ALA A 79 7.54 4.79 1.96
C ALA A 79 8.20 6.17 1.88
N ALA A 80 7.62 7.18 2.53
CA ALA A 80 8.04 8.59 2.48
C ALA A 80 9.55 8.82 2.69
N PRO A 81 10.21 8.29 3.74
CA PRO A 81 11.64 8.58 3.96
C PRO A 81 12.51 8.09 2.80
N VAL A 82 12.26 6.88 2.30
CA VAL A 82 13.03 6.31 1.18
C VAL A 82 12.75 7.02 -0.14
N LEU A 83 11.53 7.52 -0.34
CA LEU A 83 11.21 8.35 -1.51
C LEU A 83 11.96 9.70 -1.45
N GLU A 84 12.07 10.31 -0.28
CA GLU A 84 12.76 11.59 -0.11
C GLU A 84 14.27 11.44 -0.25
N ASP A 85 14.86 10.38 0.29
CA ASP A 85 16.27 10.05 0.11
C ASP A 85 16.60 9.78 -1.37
N GLN A 86 15.70 9.10 -2.09
CA GLN A 86 15.87 8.88 -3.54
C GLN A 86 15.73 10.17 -4.35
N ARG A 87 14.76 11.04 -4.01
CA ARG A 87 14.58 12.32 -4.68
C ARG A 87 15.77 13.24 -4.46
N SER A 88 16.24 13.37 -3.23
CA SER A 88 17.42 14.17 -2.90
C SER A 88 18.68 13.64 -3.59
N SER A 89 18.87 12.32 -3.61
CA SER A 89 19.99 11.68 -4.32
C SER A 89 19.92 11.89 -5.84
N ALA A 90 18.72 11.75 -6.43
CA ALA A 90 18.51 11.98 -7.85
C ALA A 90 18.74 13.44 -8.24
N GLN A 91 18.22 14.39 -7.46
CA GLN A 91 18.48 15.82 -7.67
C GLN A 91 19.96 16.17 -7.49
N ALA A 92 20.64 15.58 -6.51
CA ALA A 92 22.07 15.78 -6.33
C ALA A 92 22.85 15.29 -7.56
N ALA A 93 22.50 14.11 -8.08
CA ALA A 93 23.12 13.51 -9.27
C ALA A 93 22.86 14.32 -10.54
N ASP A 94 21.65 14.85 -10.72
CA ASP A 94 21.28 15.64 -11.92
C ASP A 94 22.06 16.97 -11.98
N ASN A 95 22.31 17.59 -10.83
CA ASN A 95 23.07 18.84 -10.72
C ASN A 95 24.61 18.63 -10.70
N LEU A 96 25.11 17.38 -10.67
CA LEU A 96 26.57 17.14 -10.62
C LEU A 96 27.31 17.57 -11.89
N PRO A 97 26.85 17.21 -13.11
CA PRO A 97 27.53 17.60 -14.35
C PRO A 97 27.65 19.12 -14.53
N GLU A 98 26.59 19.86 -14.21
CA GLU A 98 26.59 21.33 -14.30
C GLU A 98 27.56 21.96 -13.29
N ARG A 99 27.54 21.51 -12.04
CA ARG A 99 28.48 21.98 -11.00
C ARG A 99 29.93 21.67 -11.38
N GLN A 100 30.18 20.47 -11.90
CA GLN A 100 31.48 20.05 -12.38
C GLN A 100 31.97 20.93 -13.54
N LEU A 101 31.10 21.25 -14.49
CA LEU A 101 31.41 22.14 -15.62
C LEU A 101 31.67 23.59 -15.16
N ALA A 102 30.89 24.10 -14.22
CA ALA A 102 31.08 25.44 -13.66
C ALA A 102 32.42 25.59 -12.93
N ILE A 103 32.79 24.62 -12.08
CA ILE A 103 34.05 24.66 -11.32
C ILE A 103 35.26 24.46 -12.25
N THR A 104 35.16 23.56 -13.23
CA THR A 104 36.26 23.39 -14.22
C THR A 104 36.47 24.66 -15.06
N ALA A 105 35.40 25.35 -15.46
CA ALA A 105 35.50 26.64 -16.13
C ALA A 105 36.10 27.73 -15.22
N GLN A 106 35.74 27.75 -13.93
CA GLN A 106 36.29 28.69 -12.96
C GLN A 106 37.80 28.48 -12.73
N ILE A 107 38.24 27.22 -12.58
CA ILE A 107 39.66 26.88 -12.46
C ILE A 107 40.43 27.38 -13.68
N ALA A 108 39.95 27.10 -14.90
CA ALA A 108 40.60 27.56 -16.13
C ALA A 108 40.69 29.09 -16.22
N SER A 109 39.63 29.80 -15.81
CA SER A 109 39.60 31.26 -15.77
C SER A 109 40.60 31.85 -14.77
N LEU A 110 40.70 31.26 -13.57
CA LEU A 110 41.66 31.68 -12.54
C LEU A 110 43.10 31.40 -12.96
N GLU A 111 43.37 30.27 -13.62
CA GLU A 111 44.68 29.95 -14.18
C GLU A 111 45.11 30.96 -15.25
N ALA A 112 44.21 31.31 -16.17
CA ALA A 112 44.46 32.33 -17.18
C ALA A 112 44.70 33.73 -16.57
N SER A 113 43.93 34.08 -15.53
CA SER A 113 44.10 35.34 -14.80
C SER A 113 45.44 35.41 -14.08
N LEU A 114 45.85 34.31 -13.41
CA LEU A 114 47.14 34.21 -12.76
C LEU A 114 48.30 34.33 -13.75
N ALA A 115 48.22 33.69 -14.92
CA ALA A 115 49.23 33.84 -15.97
C ALA A 115 49.39 35.31 -16.39
N THR A 116 48.27 36.02 -16.56
CA THR A 116 48.24 37.45 -16.90
C THR A 116 48.85 38.31 -15.79
N TYR A 117 48.48 38.07 -14.53
CA TYR A 117 49.02 38.81 -13.38
C TYR A 117 50.53 38.59 -13.22
N ASN A 118 51.00 37.36 -13.41
CA ASN A 118 52.43 37.03 -13.37
C ASN A 118 53.23 37.67 -14.51
N GLN A 119 52.63 37.81 -15.70
CA GLN A 119 53.27 38.53 -16.80
C GLN A 119 53.36 40.03 -16.51
N ASN A 120 52.28 40.62 -15.97
CA ASN A 120 52.22 42.05 -15.64
C ASN A 120 53.13 42.42 -14.44
N SER A 121 53.33 41.50 -13.48
CA SER A 121 54.19 41.74 -12.32
C SER A 121 55.68 41.85 -12.68
N GLN A 122 56.09 41.33 -13.83
CA GLN A 122 57.47 41.48 -14.31
C GLN A 122 57.80 42.92 -14.73
N THR A 123 56.77 43.71 -15.08
CA THR A 123 56.96 45.07 -15.61
C THR A 123 56.40 46.16 -14.70
N ARG A 124 55.49 45.83 -13.77
CA ARG A 124 54.86 46.78 -12.83
C ARG A 124 54.79 46.21 -11.42
N GLY A 125 55.01 47.06 -10.42
CA GLY A 125 54.78 46.74 -9.01
C GLY A 125 53.29 46.71 -8.63
N GLY A 126 52.95 46.08 -7.50
CA GLY A 126 51.60 46.11 -6.91
C GLY A 126 50.68 44.93 -7.24
N TRP A 127 51.14 43.94 -8.01
CA TRP A 127 50.34 42.75 -8.36
C TRP A 127 50.33 41.63 -7.31
N ALA A 128 51.25 41.66 -6.35
CA ALA A 128 51.43 40.59 -5.35
C ALA A 128 50.11 40.21 -4.65
N ALA A 129 49.38 41.20 -4.11
CA ALA A 129 48.11 40.95 -3.43
C ALA A 129 47.04 40.31 -4.34
N ARG A 130 47.02 40.65 -5.64
CA ARG A 130 46.08 40.06 -6.61
C ARG A 130 46.46 38.62 -6.96
N ILE A 131 47.77 38.35 -7.06
CA ILE A 131 48.30 37.00 -7.28
C ILE A 131 47.96 36.12 -6.07
N ASP A 132 48.21 36.59 -4.85
CA ASP A 132 47.90 35.85 -3.61
C ASP A 132 46.40 35.53 -3.51
N THR A 133 45.55 36.51 -3.78
CA THR A 133 44.09 36.34 -3.77
C THR A 133 43.64 35.31 -4.82
N ALA A 134 44.16 35.39 -6.05
CA ALA A 134 43.81 34.46 -7.12
C ALA A 134 44.34 33.04 -6.84
N GLN A 135 45.51 32.89 -6.21
CA GLN A 135 46.03 31.60 -5.76
C GLN A 135 45.17 30.97 -4.65
N GLN A 136 44.69 31.78 -3.70
CA GLN A 136 43.75 31.31 -2.67
C GLN A 136 42.44 30.83 -3.29
N GLN A 137 41.86 31.61 -4.21
CA GLN A 137 40.64 31.24 -4.94
C GLN A 137 40.84 29.97 -5.77
N LEU A 138 41.98 29.83 -6.45
CA LEU A 138 42.31 28.61 -7.22
C LEU A 138 42.43 27.38 -6.31
N THR A 139 43.04 27.54 -5.14
CA THR A 139 43.16 26.46 -4.15
C THR A 139 41.78 26.06 -3.64
N ALA A 140 40.91 27.02 -3.34
CA ALA A 140 39.54 26.76 -2.93
C ALA A 140 38.75 26.01 -4.02
N ALA A 141 38.77 26.48 -5.27
CA ALA A 141 38.08 25.84 -6.39
C ALA A 141 38.59 24.41 -6.64
N ARG A 142 39.90 24.16 -6.50
CA ARG A 142 40.48 22.81 -6.62
C ARG A 142 40.08 21.90 -5.44
N ASN A 143 39.89 22.44 -4.24
CA ASN A 143 39.40 21.68 -3.10
C ASN A 143 37.94 21.28 -3.31
N GLU A 144 37.11 22.21 -3.77
CA GLU A 144 35.71 21.98 -4.11
C GLU A 144 35.56 20.94 -5.22
N HIS A 145 36.37 21.04 -6.28
CA HIS A 145 36.42 20.03 -7.34
C HIS A 145 36.77 18.62 -6.81
N ARG A 146 37.76 18.51 -5.91
CA ARG A 146 38.11 17.23 -5.28
C ARG A 146 36.97 16.69 -4.41
N GLN A 147 36.24 17.57 -3.73
CA GLN A 147 35.08 17.19 -2.94
C GLN A 147 33.97 16.64 -3.84
N LEU A 148 33.66 17.29 -4.97
CA LEU A 148 32.66 16.79 -5.92
C LEU A 148 33.03 15.41 -6.49
N LEU A 149 34.30 15.18 -6.80
CA LEU A 149 34.77 13.86 -7.24
C LEU A 149 34.61 12.80 -6.14
N ALA A 150 34.83 13.17 -4.88
CA ALA A 150 34.61 12.28 -3.74
C ALA A 150 33.11 11.99 -3.53
N GLU A 151 32.25 13.00 -3.63
CA GLU A 151 30.79 12.83 -3.57
C GLU A 151 30.29 11.87 -4.66
N GLN A 152 30.79 12.02 -5.89
CA GLN A 152 30.48 11.13 -7.00
C GLN A 152 30.93 9.68 -6.76
N ALA A 153 32.09 9.49 -6.14
CA ALA A 153 32.60 8.15 -5.79
C ALA A 153 31.81 7.48 -4.66
N THR A 154 31.09 8.25 -3.85
CA THR A 154 30.35 7.76 -2.68
C THR A 154 28.85 7.54 -2.94
N ALA A 155 28.36 7.93 -4.13
CA ALA A 155 26.97 7.71 -4.54
C ALA A 155 26.67 6.20 -4.65
N GLN A 156 26.26 5.60 -3.54
CA GLN A 156 25.87 4.19 -3.49
C GLN A 156 24.48 3.98 -4.11
N PRO A 157 24.26 2.86 -4.81
CA PRO A 157 22.92 2.47 -5.25
C PRO A 157 21.99 2.28 -4.05
N ALA A 158 20.69 2.47 -4.28
CA ALA A 158 19.64 2.39 -3.27
C ALA A 158 19.84 1.20 -2.33
N ASP A 159 19.87 1.48 -1.02
CA ASP A 159 20.12 0.48 0.02
C ASP A 159 18.99 -0.57 -0.01
N TRP A 160 19.31 -1.77 -0.53
CA TRP A 160 18.35 -2.86 -0.65
C TRP A 160 17.76 -3.24 0.72
N GLN A 161 18.50 -2.99 1.81
CA GLN A 161 18.06 -3.25 3.17
C GLN A 161 16.88 -2.34 3.56
N ALA A 162 16.89 -1.07 3.12
CA ALA A 162 15.79 -0.15 3.33
C ALA A 162 14.50 -0.63 2.63
N TRP A 163 14.62 -1.16 1.42
CA TRP A 163 13.49 -1.75 0.69
C TRP A 163 12.95 -3.02 1.35
N LEU A 164 13.83 -3.86 1.92
CA LEU A 164 13.40 -5.04 2.66
C LEU A 164 12.60 -4.66 3.92
N GLN A 165 13.05 -3.64 4.66
CA GLN A 165 12.36 -3.14 5.84
C GLN A 165 10.99 -2.56 5.47
N ILE A 166 10.89 -1.75 4.40
CA ILE A 166 9.61 -1.27 3.88
C ILE A 166 8.71 -2.45 3.47
N GLY A 167 9.26 -3.44 2.77
CA GLY A 167 8.50 -4.61 2.33
C GLY A 167 7.89 -5.40 3.49
N THR A 168 8.67 -5.63 4.55
CA THR A 168 8.20 -6.36 5.75
C THR A 168 7.13 -5.59 6.52
N GLN A 169 7.30 -4.28 6.72
CA GLN A 169 6.31 -3.44 7.39
C GLN A 169 5.04 -3.29 6.54
N GLY A 170 5.18 -3.15 5.22
CA GLY A 170 4.05 -3.10 4.29
C GLY A 170 3.25 -4.40 4.29
N LEU A 171 3.93 -5.55 4.30
CA LEU A 171 3.29 -6.86 4.45
C LEU A 171 2.53 -6.97 5.79
N ALA A 172 3.12 -6.48 6.87
CA ALA A 172 2.45 -6.47 8.18
C ALA A 172 1.16 -5.64 8.16
N LEU A 173 1.15 -4.45 7.53
CA LEU A 173 -0.05 -3.62 7.37
C LEU A 173 -1.16 -4.35 6.58
N ILE A 174 -0.78 -5.05 5.50
CA ILE A 174 -1.74 -5.85 4.70
C ILE A 174 -2.34 -6.98 5.54
N ILE A 175 -1.53 -7.67 6.34
CA ILE A 175 -2.00 -8.74 7.24
C ILE A 175 -2.96 -8.16 8.28
N ILE A 176 -2.62 -7.03 8.91
CA ILE A 176 -3.50 -6.34 9.86
C ILE A 176 -4.82 -5.98 9.21
N GLN A 177 -4.81 -5.47 7.98
CA GLN A 177 -6.03 -5.14 7.27
C GLN A 177 -6.89 -6.38 6.98
N CYS A 178 -6.27 -7.50 6.59
CA CYS A 178 -6.97 -8.77 6.44
C CYS A 178 -7.62 -9.20 7.77
N VAL A 179 -6.93 -9.05 8.89
CA VAL A 179 -7.46 -9.35 10.24
C VAL A 179 -8.66 -8.45 10.55
N ILE A 180 -8.59 -7.13 10.28
CA ILE A 180 -9.73 -6.20 10.49
C ILE A 180 -10.95 -6.65 9.67
N VAL A 181 -10.77 -7.04 8.41
CA VAL A 181 -11.88 -7.51 7.56
C VAL A 181 -12.48 -8.81 8.09
N LEU A 182 -11.65 -9.79 8.45
CA LEU A 182 -12.12 -11.08 8.98
C LEU A 182 -12.80 -10.93 10.34
N THR A 183 -12.26 -10.09 11.21
CA THR A 183 -12.84 -9.80 12.53
C THR A 183 -14.15 -9.02 12.43
N THR A 184 -14.24 -8.05 11.52
CA THR A 184 -15.51 -7.38 11.18
C THR A 184 -16.57 -8.41 10.75
N ARG A 185 -16.22 -9.32 9.85
CA ARG A 185 -17.15 -10.36 9.39
C ARG A 185 -17.51 -11.37 10.48
N THR A 186 -16.68 -11.63 11.47
CA THR A 186 -17.02 -12.57 12.55
C THR A 186 -17.84 -11.91 13.65
N VAL A 187 -17.50 -10.67 14.03
CA VAL A 187 -18.23 -9.89 15.04
C VAL A 187 -19.66 -9.59 14.57
N PHE A 188 -19.82 -9.15 13.32
CA PHE A 188 -21.12 -8.76 12.74
C PHE A 188 -21.84 -9.93 12.04
N ALA A 189 -21.52 -11.19 12.37
CA ALA A 189 -22.28 -12.35 11.88
C ALA A 189 -23.66 -12.46 12.54
N PRO A 190 -24.73 -12.75 11.76
CA PRO A 190 -26.04 -13.09 12.32
C PRO A 190 -25.86 -14.23 13.31
N LEU A 191 -26.54 -14.16 14.45
CA LEU A 191 -26.57 -15.29 15.38
C LEU A 191 -27.38 -16.41 14.73
N PRO A 192 -26.95 -17.68 14.83
CA PRO A 192 -27.74 -18.79 14.34
C PRO A 192 -29.10 -18.79 15.06
N THR A 193 -30.17 -18.80 14.28
CA THR A 193 -31.55 -18.80 14.78
C THR A 193 -31.81 -20.08 15.57
N ALA A 194 -32.73 -20.06 16.54
CA ALA A 194 -33.04 -21.22 17.39
C ALA A 194 -33.29 -22.52 16.59
N GLN A 195 -33.85 -22.40 15.38
CA GLN A 195 -34.12 -23.49 14.45
C GLN A 195 -32.86 -24.20 13.90
N GLN A 196 -31.71 -23.51 13.82
CA GLN A 196 -30.41 -24.11 13.46
C GLN A 196 -29.72 -24.79 14.64
N ARG A 197 -29.98 -24.36 15.88
CA ARG A 197 -29.49 -25.07 17.08
C ARG A 197 -30.14 -26.44 17.25
N THR A 198 -31.40 -26.59 16.86
CA THR A 198 -32.11 -27.88 16.96
C THR A 198 -31.66 -28.88 15.90
N GLN A 199 -31.19 -28.43 14.73
CA GLN A 199 -30.67 -29.32 13.68
C GLN A 199 -29.22 -29.79 13.91
N THR A 200 -28.45 -29.08 14.76
CA THR A 200 -27.07 -29.44 15.13
C THR A 200 -26.98 -30.18 16.46
N ALA A 201 -28.06 -30.25 17.24
CA ALA A 201 -28.21 -31.24 18.28
C ALA A 201 -28.29 -32.61 17.60
N ALA A 202 -27.19 -33.37 17.64
CA ALA A 202 -27.16 -34.76 17.18
C ALA A 202 -28.42 -35.49 17.71
N PRO A 203 -29.14 -36.27 16.87
CA PRO A 203 -30.24 -37.08 17.39
C PRO A 203 -29.67 -37.92 18.52
N ALA A 204 -30.31 -37.83 19.70
CA ALA A 204 -29.99 -38.70 20.81
C ALA A 204 -29.97 -40.13 20.28
N ALA A 205 -28.86 -40.84 20.51
CA ALA A 205 -28.71 -42.23 20.12
C ALA A 205 -29.88 -43.02 20.74
N GLY A 206 -30.90 -43.34 19.94
CA GLY A 206 -32.07 -44.02 20.49
C GLY A 206 -33.39 -43.93 19.75
N GLU A 207 -33.53 -43.30 18.58
CA GLU A 207 -34.74 -43.47 17.77
C GLU A 207 -34.39 -43.55 16.28
N HIS A 208 -34.72 -44.68 15.65
CA HIS A 208 -34.67 -44.85 14.19
C HIS A 208 -35.87 -44.13 13.56
N PRO A 209 -35.70 -43.04 12.79
CA PRO A 209 -36.76 -42.49 11.98
C PRO A 209 -36.58 -43.04 10.55
N GLY A 210 -37.58 -43.78 10.08
CA GLY A 210 -37.60 -44.41 8.77
C GLY A 210 -37.15 -43.49 7.64
N LEU A 211 -36.06 -43.89 6.98
CA LEU A 211 -35.67 -43.37 5.68
C LEU A 211 -36.80 -43.61 4.67
N GLY A 212 -37.21 -42.53 4.00
CA GLY A 212 -36.96 -42.49 2.56
C GLY A 212 -38.01 -43.04 1.60
N TRP A 213 -39.29 -43.20 1.97
CA TRP A 213 -40.31 -43.65 0.99
C TRP A 213 -41.00 -42.52 0.21
N ALA A 214 -41.09 -41.30 0.76
CA ALA A 214 -41.81 -40.19 0.09
C ALA A 214 -41.06 -39.57 -1.12
N LYS A 215 -39.75 -39.78 -1.23
CA LYS A 215 -38.94 -39.25 -2.35
C LYS A 215 -38.82 -40.24 -3.51
N VAL A 216 -38.96 -41.54 -3.25
CA VAL A 216 -38.91 -42.61 -4.26
C VAL A 216 -40.21 -42.64 -5.08
N SER A 217 -41.37 -42.33 -4.49
CA SER A 217 -42.66 -42.32 -5.21
C SER A 217 -42.73 -41.28 -6.33
N ARG A 218 -41.96 -40.19 -6.23
CA ARG A 218 -41.96 -39.11 -7.24
C ARG A 218 -41.07 -39.41 -8.45
N LEU A 219 -40.07 -40.29 -8.28
CA LEU A 219 -39.22 -40.79 -9.37
C LEU A 219 -39.93 -41.92 -10.15
N PHE A 220 -40.68 -42.81 -9.47
CA PHE A 220 -41.39 -43.90 -10.15
C PHE A 220 -42.64 -43.47 -10.95
N HIS A 221 -43.18 -42.27 -10.72
CA HIS A 221 -44.35 -41.77 -11.49
C HIS A 221 -43.99 -41.08 -12.81
N LEU A 222 -42.73 -40.67 -13.00
CA LEU A 222 -42.28 -40.01 -14.23
C LEU A 222 -41.81 -41.02 -15.30
N GLU A 223 -41.48 -42.25 -14.93
CA GLU A 223 -40.92 -43.24 -15.85
C GLU A 223 -41.97 -44.13 -16.55
N LYS A 224 -43.26 -44.00 -16.20
CA LYS A 224 -44.36 -44.78 -16.85
C LYS A 224 -45.02 -44.10 -18.07
N ARG A 225 -44.50 -42.98 -18.58
CA ARG A 225 -45.11 -42.28 -19.75
C ARG A 225 -44.42 -42.50 -21.10
N HIS A 226 -43.52 -43.47 -21.23
CA HIS A 226 -42.93 -43.81 -22.54
C HIS A 226 -42.89 -45.32 -22.79
N ALA A 227 -44.00 -45.86 -23.30
CA ALA A 227 -44.03 -47.13 -24.03
C ALA A 227 -45.28 -47.20 -24.94
N THR A 228 -45.16 -46.58 -26.14
CA THR A 228 -45.53 -47.07 -27.50
C THR A 228 -46.91 -47.74 -27.77
N PRO A 229 -47.26 -48.14 -29.03
CA PRO A 229 -47.41 -47.37 -30.29
C PRO A 229 -48.73 -47.73 -31.03
N LYS A 230 -49.13 -47.04 -32.12
CA LYS A 230 -49.52 -47.66 -33.42
C LYS A 230 -50.13 -46.70 -34.46
N ASN A 231 -49.63 -46.89 -35.68
CA ASN A 231 -50.12 -46.44 -36.99
C ASN A 231 -51.62 -46.68 -37.27
N GLN A 232 -52.24 -45.71 -37.95
CA GLN A 232 -53.23 -45.85 -39.04
C GLN A 232 -53.05 -44.61 -39.94
N ARG A 233 -52.40 -44.66 -41.11
CA ARG A 233 -52.79 -45.21 -42.43
C ARG A 233 -54.04 -44.54 -43.04
N LEU A 234 -53.84 -44.03 -44.27
CA LEU A 234 -54.79 -43.67 -45.35
C LEU A 234 -55.35 -42.23 -45.30
N SER A 235 -55.52 -41.45 -46.37
CA SER A 235 -55.12 -41.47 -47.80
C SER A 235 -55.85 -40.30 -48.50
N GLY A 236 -55.24 -39.72 -49.54
CA GLY A 236 -55.89 -38.94 -50.63
C GLY A 236 -56.08 -37.44 -50.32
N VAL A 237 -55.59 -36.46 -51.09
CA VAL A 237 -55.65 -36.23 -52.57
C VAL A 237 -57.12 -36.19 -53.01
N ALA A 238 -57.70 -35.12 -53.55
CA ALA A 238 -57.21 -33.87 -54.16
C ALA A 238 -58.14 -32.69 -53.81
#